data_AF-A0A5J4RT74-F1
#
_entry.id   AF-A0A5J4RT74-F1
#
_cell.length_a   1.000
_cell.length_b   1.000
_cell.length_c   1.000
_cell.angle_alpha   90.00
_cell.angle_beta   90.00
_cell.angle_gamma   90.00
#
_symmetry.space_group_name_H-M   'P 1'
#
loop_
_entity.id
_entity.type
_entity.pdbx_description
1 polymer ?
#
loop_
_entity_poly.entity_id
_entity_poly.type
_entity_poly.pdbx_seq_one_letter_code
_entity_poly.pdbx_strand_id
1 'polypeptide(L)'
;MKKSFLITTILWLDCFVVHSQTLEAMQQTIDYRIYIEWVWQQNLGYAAEKLNVSVAEAEVKAARIFNDPAISMEYADNDDHRMQMGRSVSVELSRSFSLGKRSAGIGLAESEKELAEALLEDYFHTLRVEASLAYLETIRQSELYRVKESSYESIRRLAEGDSIKYALGKITYTDAVQSKLEAGMAYNDLMQAQTELYNSRATALKSILIGKVLPLPYEKIPIRVFCRSRRSSRTKSLSSLIIGYSIDRIMHLYHRRSGLPRYASVCQRARRSNARSL
;
A
#
# COMPACT_ATOMS: atom_id res chain seq x y z
N MET A 1 2.17 -21.30 -49.95
CA MET A 1 2.48 -19.85 -49.84
C MET A 1 1.58 -19.06 -48.87
N LYS A 2 0.50 -19.63 -48.30
CA LYS A 2 -0.39 -18.90 -47.36
C LYS A 2 0.02 -18.97 -45.87
N LYS A 3 0.79 -19.99 -45.47
CA LYS A 3 1.21 -20.17 -44.06
C LYS A 3 2.35 -19.23 -43.62
N SER A 4 3.23 -18.80 -44.54
CA SER A 4 4.33 -17.87 -44.20
C SER A 4 3.83 -16.44 -43.96
N PHE A 5 2.78 -16.00 -44.66
CA PHE A 5 2.18 -14.68 -44.49
C PHE A 5 1.43 -14.52 -43.16
N LEU A 6 0.92 -15.63 -42.59
CA LEU A 6 0.18 -15.60 -41.34
C LEU A 6 1.13 -15.53 -40.13
N ILE A 7 2.35 -16.07 -40.25
CA ILE A 7 3.36 -16.01 -39.20
C ILE A 7 4.02 -14.62 -39.15
N THR A 8 4.26 -13.99 -40.30
CA THR A 8 4.85 -12.65 -40.36
C THR A 8 3.90 -11.55 -39.88
N THR A 9 2.59 -11.74 -40.00
CA THR A 9 1.57 -10.79 -39.52
C THR A 9 1.36 -10.87 -38.02
N ILE A 10 1.46 -12.06 -37.41
CA ILE A 10 1.43 -12.23 -35.95
C ILE A 10 2.67 -11.61 -35.30
N LEU A 11 3.85 -11.79 -35.92
CA LEU A 11 5.12 -11.21 -35.43
C LEU A 11 5.20 -9.68 -35.56
N TRP A 12 4.39 -9.07 -36.44
CA TRP A 12 4.30 -7.61 -36.58
C TRP A 12 3.28 -6.97 -35.62
N LEU A 13 2.33 -7.75 -35.10
CA LEU A 13 1.31 -7.27 -34.16
C LEU A 13 1.87 -7.11 -32.73
N ASP A 14 2.89 -7.89 -32.36
CA ASP A 14 3.57 -7.80 -31.05
C ASP A 14 4.53 -6.60 -30.92
N CYS A 15 4.74 -5.83 -31.99
CA CYS A 15 5.69 -4.71 -32.02
C CYS A 15 5.06 -3.33 -31.74
N PHE A 16 3.72 -3.24 -31.63
CA PHE A 16 3.05 -1.99 -31.31
C PHE A 16 2.76 -1.87 -29.81
N VAL A 17 3.50 -0.95 -29.18
CA VAL A 17 3.23 -0.30 -27.88
C VAL A 17 3.71 -1.08 -26.64
N VAL A 18 5.01 -1.35 -26.57
CA VAL A 18 5.73 -1.23 -25.29
C VAL A 18 6.15 0.24 -25.14
N HIS A 19 5.25 1.10 -24.65
CA HIS A 19 5.72 2.32 -23.98
C HIS A 19 6.33 1.88 -22.66
N SER A 20 7.59 1.47 -22.71
CA SER A 20 8.43 1.56 -21.52
C SER A 20 8.58 3.05 -21.25
N GLN A 21 7.74 3.59 -20.37
CA GLN A 21 8.04 4.86 -19.75
C GLN A 21 9.31 4.61 -18.95
N THR A 22 10.43 5.04 -19.52
CA THR A 22 11.69 5.14 -18.83
C THR A 22 11.45 5.86 -17.51
N LEU A 23 11.94 5.23 -16.44
CA LEU A 23 11.90 5.64 -15.04
C LEU A 23 12.75 6.91 -14.82
N GLU A 24 12.54 7.96 -15.62
CA GLU A 24 13.29 9.21 -15.54
C GLU A 24 12.39 10.43 -15.24
N ALA A 25 11.07 10.25 -15.24
CA ALA A 25 10.11 11.32 -14.90
C ALA A 25 9.81 11.45 -13.38
N MET A 26 10.36 10.60 -12.50
CA MET A 26 10.04 10.62 -11.06
C MET A 26 11.03 11.39 -10.19
N GLN A 27 11.87 12.22 -10.80
CA GLN A 27 12.76 13.14 -10.07
C GLN A 27 12.35 14.61 -10.20
N GLN A 28 11.12 14.90 -10.66
CA GLN A 28 10.56 16.24 -10.47
C GLN A 28 9.95 16.32 -9.07
N THR A 29 10.49 17.23 -8.26
CA THR A 29 9.87 17.64 -7.01
C THR A 29 8.47 18.17 -7.31
N ILE A 30 7.44 17.37 -7.00
CA ILE A 30 6.06 17.78 -7.20
C ILE A 30 5.79 18.96 -6.25
N ASP A 31 5.35 20.08 -6.83
CA ASP A 31 4.96 21.25 -6.05
C ASP A 31 3.76 20.92 -5.15
N TYR A 32 3.74 21.45 -3.93
CA TYR A 32 2.72 21.14 -2.93
C TYR A 32 1.29 21.42 -3.44
N ARG A 33 1.11 22.52 -4.17
CA ARG A 33 -0.19 22.88 -4.74
C ARG A 33 -0.69 21.84 -5.73
N ILE A 34 0.18 21.43 -6.66
CA ILE A 34 -0.13 20.40 -7.67
C ILE A 34 -0.44 19.07 -6.98
N TYR A 35 0.33 18.72 -5.95
CA TYR A 35 0.11 17.52 -5.16
C TYR A 35 -1.29 17.50 -4.52
N ILE A 36 -1.67 18.55 -3.79
CA ILE A 36 -3.00 18.61 -3.17
C ILE A 36 -4.11 18.58 -4.22
N GLU A 37 -3.94 19.27 -5.36
CA GLU A 37 -4.91 19.20 -6.47
C GLU A 37 -5.15 17.78 -6.96
N TRP A 38 -4.08 17.01 -7.17
CA TRP A 38 -4.21 15.62 -7.58
C TRP A 38 -4.85 14.74 -6.51
N VAL A 39 -4.57 14.98 -5.23
CA VAL A 39 -5.15 14.20 -4.13
C VAL A 39 -6.67 14.25 -4.18
N TRP A 40 -7.32 15.42 -4.12
CA TRP A 40 -8.78 15.46 -4.05
C TRP A 40 -9.46 15.11 -5.38
N GLN A 41 -8.79 15.29 -6.52
CA GLN A 41 -9.34 14.89 -7.83
C GLN A 41 -9.32 13.38 -8.06
N GLN A 42 -8.29 12.68 -7.56
CA GLN A 42 -8.08 11.25 -7.84
C GLN A 42 -8.47 10.33 -6.67
N ASN A 43 -8.85 10.90 -5.52
CA ASN A 43 -9.24 10.12 -4.35
C ASN A 43 -10.63 9.47 -4.53
N LEU A 44 -10.65 8.13 -4.61
CA LEU A 44 -11.89 7.37 -4.75
C LEU A 44 -12.80 7.47 -3.53
N GLY A 45 -12.25 7.64 -2.33
CA GLY A 45 -13.04 7.81 -1.11
C GLY A 45 -13.81 9.13 -1.11
N TYR A 46 -13.17 10.23 -1.55
CA TYR A 46 -13.86 11.52 -1.70
C TYR A 46 -14.98 11.44 -2.73
N ALA A 47 -14.74 10.76 -3.85
CA ALA A 47 -15.76 10.54 -4.87
C ALA A 47 -16.95 9.72 -4.32
N ALA A 48 -16.69 8.70 -3.49
CA ALA A 48 -17.73 7.91 -2.85
C ALA A 48 -18.57 8.75 -1.86
N GLU A 49 -17.95 9.57 -1.02
CA GLU A 49 -18.69 10.45 -0.11
C GLU A 49 -19.56 11.47 -0.86
N LYS A 50 -19.06 11.98 -1.99
CA LYS A 50 -19.86 12.86 -2.86
C LYS A 50 -21.10 12.14 -3.42
N LEU A 51 -21.00 10.84 -3.72
CA LEU A 51 -22.14 10.04 -4.14
C LEU A 51 -23.14 9.85 -3.00
N ASN A 52 -22.69 9.67 -1.74
CA ASN A 52 -23.58 9.58 -0.58
C ASN A 52 -24.48 10.83 -0.44
N VAL A 53 -23.93 12.02 -0.64
CA VAL A 53 -24.72 13.27 -0.65
C VAL A 53 -25.77 13.26 -1.77
N SER A 54 -25.41 12.79 -2.96
CA SER A 54 -26.36 12.71 -4.08
C SER A 54 -27.48 11.69 -3.84
N VAL A 55 -27.19 10.60 -3.12
CA VAL A 55 -28.20 9.60 -2.71
C VAL A 55 -29.16 10.22 -1.70
N ALA A 56 -28.65 10.88 -0.65
CA ALA A 56 -29.48 11.55 0.33
C ALA A 56 -30.36 12.66 -0.30
N GLU A 57 -29.83 13.40 -1.29
CA GLU A 57 -30.62 14.37 -2.05
C GLU A 57 -31.75 13.70 -2.85
N ALA A 58 -31.50 12.52 -3.43
CA ALA A 58 -32.52 11.74 -4.11
C ALA A 58 -33.60 11.22 -3.15
N GLU A 59 -33.22 10.85 -1.91
CA GLU A 59 -34.15 10.43 -0.86
C GLU A 59 -35.06 11.58 -0.41
N VAL A 60 -34.53 12.79 -0.25
CA VAL A 60 -35.35 14.00 -0.01
C VAL A 60 -36.37 14.21 -1.13
N LYS A 61 -35.93 14.05 -2.40
CA LYS A 61 -36.84 14.16 -3.55
C LYS A 61 -37.91 13.07 -3.52
N ALA A 62 -37.55 11.83 -3.22
CA ALA A 62 -38.47 10.71 -3.10
C ALA A 62 -39.49 10.90 -1.97
N ALA A 63 -39.06 11.37 -0.79
CA ALA A 63 -39.94 11.64 0.35
C ALA A 63 -40.97 12.74 0.06
N ARG A 64 -40.66 13.67 -0.85
CA ARG A 64 -41.57 14.73 -1.29
C ARG A 64 -42.62 14.23 -2.29
N ILE A 65 -42.39 13.13 -3.00
CA ILE A 65 -43.36 12.56 -3.96
C ILE A 65 -44.57 12.02 -3.20
N PHE A 66 -45.76 12.23 -3.76
CA PHE A 66 -46.99 11.66 -3.22
C PHE A 66 -47.15 10.22 -3.72
N ASN A 67 -47.65 9.34 -2.86
CA ASN A 67 -48.09 8.01 -3.30
C ASN A 67 -49.19 8.16 -4.37
N ASP A 68 -48.99 7.46 -5.47
CA ASP A 68 -49.96 7.35 -6.54
C ASP A 68 -51.20 6.60 -6.05
N PRO A 69 -52.40 6.97 -6.53
CA PRO A 69 -53.60 6.20 -6.23
C PRO A 69 -53.53 4.83 -6.92
N ALA A 70 -53.99 3.79 -6.24
CA ALA A 70 -54.16 2.47 -6.85
C ALA A 70 -55.55 2.39 -7.48
N ILE A 71 -55.61 1.96 -8.73
CA ILE A 71 -56.86 1.67 -9.44
C ILE A 71 -56.86 0.17 -9.71
N SER A 72 -57.82 -0.55 -9.11
CA SER A 72 -58.09 -1.95 -9.42
C SER A 72 -59.43 -2.05 -10.13
N MET A 73 -59.49 -2.93 -11.11
CA MET A 73 -60.72 -3.29 -11.80
C MET A 73 -60.89 -4.79 -11.66
N GLU A 74 -62.02 -5.21 -11.12
CA GLU A 74 -62.35 -6.61 -10.90
C GLU A 74 -63.65 -6.94 -11.61
N TYR A 75 -63.60 -8.00 -12.42
CA TYR A 75 -64.76 -8.60 -13.07
C TYR A 75 -65.00 -9.96 -12.42
N ALA A 76 -66.17 -10.14 -11.82
CA ALA A 76 -66.56 -11.38 -11.17
C ALA A 76 -67.85 -11.95 -11.80
N ASP A 77 -67.80 -13.22 -12.16
CA ASP A 77 -68.92 -14.01 -12.67
C ASP A 77 -69.15 -15.19 -11.73
N ASN A 78 -70.33 -15.27 -11.10
CA ASN A 78 -70.67 -16.38 -10.20
C ASN A 78 -71.46 -17.42 -10.99
N ASP A 79 -70.75 -18.43 -11.51
CA ASP A 79 -71.27 -19.41 -12.45
C ASP A 79 -71.91 -20.64 -11.76
N ASP A 80 -72.76 -20.42 -10.75
CA ASP A 80 -73.56 -21.50 -10.15
C ASP A 80 -74.82 -21.73 -10.98
N HIS A 81 -74.87 -22.85 -11.70
CA HIS A 81 -75.94 -23.14 -12.65
C HIS A 81 -77.31 -23.37 -11.99
N ARG A 82 -77.38 -23.57 -10.66
CA ARG A 82 -78.65 -23.75 -9.92
C ARG A 82 -79.13 -22.49 -9.21
N MET A 83 -78.26 -21.50 -9.00
CA MET A 83 -78.57 -20.25 -8.34
C MET A 83 -78.18 -19.11 -9.29
N GLN A 84 -79.15 -18.37 -9.83
CA GLN A 84 -78.92 -17.26 -10.78
C GLN A 84 -78.13 -16.12 -10.13
N MET A 85 -76.83 -16.31 -9.94
CA MET A 85 -75.94 -15.32 -9.35
C MET A 85 -75.38 -14.41 -10.45
N GLY A 86 -75.50 -13.10 -10.23
CA GLY A 86 -75.23 -12.10 -11.26
C GLY A 86 -73.74 -11.86 -11.54
N ARG A 87 -73.46 -11.32 -12.73
CA ARG A 87 -72.17 -10.76 -13.13
C ARG A 87 -71.96 -9.40 -12.48
N SER A 88 -70.76 -9.15 -11.95
CA SER A 88 -70.41 -7.86 -11.37
C SER A 88 -69.10 -7.34 -11.94
N VAL A 89 -69.06 -6.03 -12.20
CA VAL A 89 -67.87 -5.29 -12.59
C VAL A 89 -67.67 -4.21 -11.54
N SER A 90 -66.53 -4.23 -10.87
CA SER A 90 -66.18 -3.25 -9.85
C SER A 90 -64.88 -2.55 -10.23
N VAL A 91 -64.83 -1.24 -9.99
CA VAL A 91 -63.63 -0.43 -10.13
C VAL A 91 -63.40 0.22 -8.78
N GLU A 92 -62.27 -0.07 -8.16
CA GLU A 92 -61.88 0.48 -6.88
C GLU A 92 -60.71 1.46 -7.08
N LEU A 93 -60.88 2.68 -6.58
CA LEU A 93 -59.84 3.68 -6.47
C LEU A 93 -59.49 3.79 -5.00
N SER A 94 -58.32 3.30 -4.61
CA SER A 94 -57.83 3.40 -3.24
C SER A 94 -56.65 4.35 -3.15
N ARG A 95 -56.67 5.23 -2.14
CA ARG A 95 -55.54 6.10 -1.80
C ARG A 95 -55.41 6.18 -0.29
N SER A 96 -54.23 5.84 0.21
CA SER A 96 -53.92 6.00 1.63
C SER A 96 -53.50 7.45 1.92
N PHE A 97 -54.23 8.14 2.80
CA PHE A 97 -53.84 9.44 3.32
C PHE A 97 -53.27 9.26 4.73
N SER A 98 -52.04 9.74 4.96
CA SER A 98 -51.42 9.70 6.29
C SER A 98 -51.13 11.11 6.78
N LEU A 99 -51.75 11.49 7.90
CA LEU A 99 -51.52 12.78 8.55
C LEU A 99 -50.19 12.74 9.32
N GLY A 100 -49.34 13.75 9.14
CA GLY A 100 -48.07 13.95 9.89
C GLY A 100 -46.91 13.00 9.52
N LYS A 101 -47.17 11.77 9.06
CA LYS A 101 -46.10 10.82 8.70
C LYS A 101 -45.23 11.31 7.55
N ARG A 102 -45.85 11.94 6.54
CA ARG A 102 -45.13 12.48 5.39
C ARG A 102 -44.21 13.64 5.76
N SER A 103 -44.69 14.61 6.54
CA SER A 103 -43.86 15.73 6.99
C SER A 103 -42.69 15.25 7.86
N ALA A 104 -42.91 14.25 8.70
CA ALA A 104 -41.84 13.62 9.47
C ALA A 104 -40.82 12.89 8.57
N GLY A 105 -41.28 12.17 7.55
CA GLY A 105 -40.41 11.51 6.57
C GLY A 105 -39.56 12.49 5.75
N ILE A 106 -40.15 13.62 5.34
CA ILE A 106 -39.41 14.69 4.65
C ILE A 106 -38.35 15.29 5.59
N GLY A 107 -38.71 15.62 6.83
CA GLY A 107 -37.77 16.19 7.80
C GLY A 107 -36.63 15.23 8.17
N LEU A 108 -36.91 13.92 8.23
CA LEU A 108 -35.88 12.89 8.41
C LEU A 108 -34.90 12.88 7.23
N ALA A 109 -35.41 12.79 6.00
CA ALA A 109 -34.58 12.78 4.81
C ALA A 109 -33.74 14.08 4.68
N GLU A 110 -34.31 15.23 5.06
CA GLU A 110 -33.58 16.51 5.09
C GLU A 110 -32.45 16.50 6.12
N SER A 111 -32.68 15.91 7.29
CA SER A 111 -31.64 15.76 8.34
C SER A 111 -30.54 14.78 7.91
N GLU A 112 -30.90 13.69 7.23
CA GLU A 112 -29.95 12.73 6.67
C GLU A 112 -29.08 13.36 5.57
N LYS A 113 -29.69 14.21 4.74
CA LYS A 113 -28.96 14.99 3.73
C LYS A 113 -27.97 15.98 4.36
N GLU A 114 -28.40 16.74 5.38
CA GLU A 114 -27.51 17.66 6.11
C GLU A 114 -26.35 16.92 6.78
N LEU A 115 -26.62 15.74 7.36
CA LEU A 115 -25.59 14.87 7.92
C LEU A 115 -24.59 14.42 6.85
N ALA A 116 -25.06 13.97 5.68
CA ALA A 116 -24.19 13.55 4.59
C ALA A 116 -23.31 14.70 4.07
N GLU A 117 -23.84 15.92 3.99
CA GLU A 117 -23.07 17.12 3.63
C GLU A 117 -21.96 17.43 4.65
N ALA A 118 -22.29 17.36 5.95
CA ALA A 118 -21.32 17.57 7.02
C ALA A 118 -20.21 16.51 7.02
N LEU A 119 -20.56 15.24 6.79
CA LEU A 119 -19.59 14.15 6.68
C LEU A 119 -18.65 14.30 5.47
N LEU A 120 -19.17 14.79 4.34
CA LEU A 120 -18.34 15.08 3.16
C LEU A 120 -17.32 16.19 3.44
N GLU A 121 -17.74 17.26 4.14
CA GLU A 121 -16.84 18.36 4.52
C GLU A 121 -15.76 17.88 5.50
N ASP A 122 -16.13 17.11 6.53
CA ASP A 122 -15.18 16.53 7.49
C ASP A 122 -14.18 15.60 6.79
N TYR A 123 -14.65 14.75 5.88
CA TYR A 123 -13.79 13.90 5.06
C TYR A 123 -12.79 14.73 4.23
N PHE A 124 -13.24 15.83 3.61
CA PHE A 124 -12.37 16.70 2.82
C PHE A 124 -11.29 17.37 3.68
N HIS A 125 -11.64 17.83 4.87
CA HIS A 125 -10.67 18.40 5.81
C HIS A 125 -9.64 17.37 6.26
N THR A 126 -10.08 16.18 6.64
CA THR A 126 -9.21 15.07 7.04
C THR A 126 -8.27 14.68 5.89
N LEU A 127 -8.80 14.53 4.67
CA LEU A 127 -8.00 14.20 3.49
C LEU A 127 -6.90 15.23 3.23
N ARG A 128 -7.20 16.53 3.36
CA ARG A 128 -6.22 17.60 3.19
C ARG A 128 -5.12 17.53 4.26
N VAL A 129 -5.50 17.28 5.52
CA VAL A 129 -4.54 17.18 6.63
C VAL A 129 -3.61 15.98 6.42
N GLU A 130 -4.17 14.81 6.13
CA GLU A 130 -3.38 13.58 5.90
C GLU A 130 -2.44 13.71 4.70
N ALA A 131 -2.94 14.27 3.59
CA ALA A 131 -2.13 14.51 2.41
C ALA A 131 -0.98 15.49 2.70
N SER A 132 -1.27 16.59 3.42
CA SER A 132 -0.26 17.58 3.80
C SER A 132 0.83 16.95 4.67
N LEU A 133 0.43 16.14 5.66
CA LEU A 133 1.34 15.41 6.53
C LEU A 133 2.23 14.46 5.72
N ALA A 134 1.63 13.66 4.83
CA ALA A 134 2.36 12.72 3.99
C ALA A 134 3.39 13.43 3.08
N TYR A 135 3.00 14.57 2.48
CA TYR A 135 3.91 15.39 1.68
C TYR A 135 5.08 15.92 2.49
N LEU A 136 4.83 16.53 3.65
CA LEU A 136 5.89 17.07 4.50
C LEU A 136 6.83 15.96 5.02
N GLU A 137 6.27 14.78 5.31
CA GLU A 137 7.06 13.61 5.69
C GLU A 137 8.01 13.18 4.57
N THR A 138 7.58 13.20 3.30
CA THR A 138 8.47 12.87 2.18
C THR A 138 9.63 13.85 2.03
N ILE A 139 9.36 15.14 2.21
CA ILE A 139 10.41 16.18 2.18
C ILE A 139 11.38 15.92 3.32
N ARG A 140 10.87 15.71 4.54
CA ARG A 140 11.71 15.40 5.71
C ARG A 140 12.62 14.20 5.45
N GLN A 141 12.06 13.10 4.94
CA GLN A 141 12.84 11.89 4.65
C GLN A 141 13.87 12.10 3.54
N SER A 142 13.57 12.93 2.55
CA SER A 142 14.53 13.24 1.47
C SER A 142 15.73 14.03 2.00
N GLU A 143 15.50 14.94 2.92
CA GLU A 143 16.54 15.74 3.57
C GLU A 143 17.38 14.88 4.53
N LEU A 144 16.74 14.00 5.31
CA LEU A 144 17.43 13.03 6.15
C LEU A 144 18.32 12.10 5.33
N TYR A 145 17.82 11.58 4.20
CA TYR A 145 18.61 10.77 3.28
C TYR A 145 19.85 11.53 2.76
N ARG A 146 19.68 12.79 2.35
CA ARG A 146 20.80 13.63 1.87
C ARG A 146 21.89 13.83 2.93
N VAL A 147 21.48 14.08 4.18
CA VAL A 147 22.43 14.22 5.31
C VAL A 147 23.16 12.90 5.57
N LYS A 148 22.45 11.77 5.56
CA LYS A 148 23.04 10.44 5.76
C LYS A 148 24.01 10.06 4.64
N GLU A 149 23.69 10.40 3.40
CA GLU A 149 24.56 10.20 2.24
C GLU A 149 25.87 10.97 2.40
N SER A 150 25.81 12.27 2.70
CA SER A 150 26.99 13.10 2.95
C SER A 150 27.85 12.60 4.12
N SER A 151 27.20 12.15 5.20
CA SER A 151 27.87 11.54 6.34
C SER A 151 28.59 10.25 5.96
N TYR A 152 27.95 9.38 5.18
CA TYR A 152 28.56 8.14 4.69
C TYR A 152 29.76 8.42 3.79
N GLU A 153 29.67 9.38 2.87
CA GLU A 153 30.80 9.75 2.03
C GLU A 153 32.01 10.22 2.84
N SER A 154 31.78 11.04 3.86
CA SER A 154 32.83 11.58 4.73
C SER A 154 33.54 10.47 5.49
N ILE A 155 32.79 9.55 6.10
CA ILE A 155 33.33 8.41 6.85
C ILE A 155 34.03 7.42 5.92
N ARG A 156 33.47 7.19 4.72
CA ARG A 156 34.08 6.33 3.69
C ARG A 156 35.46 6.85 3.28
N ARG A 157 35.57 8.15 2.97
CA ARG A 157 36.85 8.79 2.60
C ARG A 157 37.88 8.71 3.74
N LEU A 158 37.43 8.87 4.99
CA LEU A 158 38.28 8.70 6.17
C LEU A 158 38.81 7.26 6.27
N ALA A 159 37.95 6.25 6.15
CA ALA A 159 38.33 4.85 6.18
C ALA A 159 39.27 4.46 5.03
N GLU A 160 39.06 5.00 3.82
CA GLU A 160 39.96 4.84 2.68
C GLU A 160 41.34 5.46 2.99
N GLY A 161 41.39 6.68 3.52
CA GLY A 161 42.63 7.34 3.92
C GLY A 161 43.39 6.58 5.02
N ASP A 162 42.69 6.06 6.02
CA ASP A 162 43.29 5.28 7.09
C ASP A 162 43.83 3.92 6.60
N SER A 163 43.17 3.30 5.62
CA SER A 163 43.70 2.09 5.00
C SER A 163 45.07 2.31 4.33
N ILE A 164 45.27 3.49 3.72
CA ILE A 164 46.54 3.89 3.11
C ILE A 164 47.58 4.17 4.20
N LYS A 165 47.22 4.91 5.25
CA LYS A 165 48.13 5.18 6.38
C LYS A 165 48.59 3.90 7.06
N TYR A 166 47.71 2.91 7.19
CA TYR A 166 48.05 1.59 7.74
C TYR A 166 49.06 0.85 6.85
N ALA A 167 48.86 0.86 5.53
CA ALA A 167 49.81 0.27 4.59
C ALA A 167 51.20 0.93 4.65
N LEU A 168 51.25 2.23 4.99
CA LEU A 168 52.48 2.99 5.23
C LEU A 168 53.05 2.82 6.64
N GLY A 169 52.43 2.01 7.51
CA GLY A 169 52.86 1.80 8.89
C GLY A 169 52.65 3.00 9.82
N LYS A 170 51.83 3.98 9.43
CA LYS A 170 51.61 5.22 10.22
C LYS A 170 50.55 5.10 11.31
N ILE A 171 49.65 4.12 11.21
CA ILE A 171 48.58 3.85 12.20
C ILE A 171 48.54 2.36 12.55
N THR A 172 47.84 2.01 13.62
CA THR A 172 47.70 0.61 14.04
C THR A 172 46.65 -0.15 13.22
N TYR A 173 46.70 -1.48 13.27
CA TYR A 173 45.71 -2.33 12.63
C TYR A 173 44.30 -2.14 13.22
N THR A 174 44.19 -1.94 14.53
CA THR A 174 42.91 -1.77 15.23
C THR A 174 42.20 -0.51 14.78
N ASP A 175 42.94 0.59 14.61
CA ASP A 175 42.38 1.87 14.15
C ASP A 175 41.82 1.74 12.73
N ALA A 176 42.58 1.13 11.81
CA ALA A 176 42.13 0.91 10.43
C ALA A 176 40.89 0.00 10.35
N VAL A 177 40.80 -1.01 11.21
CA VAL A 177 39.61 -1.89 11.28
C VAL A 177 38.42 -1.15 11.87
N GLN A 178 38.63 -0.29 12.88
CA GLN A 178 37.58 0.53 13.47
C GLN A 178 37.00 1.50 12.43
N SER A 179 37.83 2.28 11.74
CA SER A 179 37.35 3.21 10.69
C SER A 179 36.56 2.47 9.61
N LYS A 180 37.00 1.27 9.23
CA LYS A 180 36.26 0.43 8.27
C LYS A 180 34.92 -0.09 8.83
N LEU A 181 34.86 -0.41 10.11
CA LEU A 181 33.62 -0.83 10.77
C LEU A 181 32.63 0.34 10.83
N GLU A 182 33.08 1.53 11.21
CA GLU A 182 32.28 2.75 11.24
C GLU A 182 31.71 3.10 9.85
N ALA A 183 32.51 2.96 8.79
CA ALA A 183 32.03 3.11 7.41
C ALA A 183 30.95 2.07 7.05
N GLY A 184 31.11 0.82 7.50
CA GLY A 184 30.11 -0.23 7.30
C GLY A 184 28.80 0.03 8.06
N MET A 185 28.89 0.58 9.26
CA MET A 185 27.71 0.99 10.04
C MET A 185 26.99 2.17 9.36
N ALA A 186 27.72 3.20 8.95
CA ALA A 186 27.17 4.35 8.23
C ALA A 186 26.47 3.95 6.91
N TYR A 187 27.00 2.93 6.22
CA TYR A 187 26.35 2.38 5.03
C TYR A 187 24.99 1.72 5.37
N ASN A 188 24.92 0.94 6.45
CA ASN A 188 23.65 0.33 6.87
C ASN A 188 22.60 1.40 7.24
N ASP A 189 23.01 2.46 7.93
CA ASP A 189 22.15 3.61 8.24
C ASP A 189 21.63 4.28 6.96
N LEU A 190 22.48 4.44 5.94
CA LEU A 190 22.08 5.00 4.64
C LEU A 190 21.03 4.12 3.95
N MET A 191 21.22 2.79 3.95
CA MET A 191 20.26 1.85 3.37
C MET A 191 18.92 1.86 4.10
N GLN A 192 18.95 2.03 5.43
CA GLN A 192 17.73 2.19 6.22
C GLN A 192 17.01 3.50 5.85
N ALA A 193 17.73 4.63 5.80
CA ALA A 193 17.16 5.92 5.42
C ALA A 193 16.58 5.89 3.99
N GLN A 194 17.22 5.17 3.06
CA GLN A 194 16.71 4.97 1.72
C GLN A 194 15.36 4.23 1.72
N THR A 195 15.24 3.19 2.54
CA THR A 195 14.00 2.41 2.69
C THR A 195 12.89 3.27 3.30
N GLU A 196 13.20 4.08 4.32
CA GLU A 196 12.26 5.02 4.94
C GLU A 196 11.76 6.07 3.94
N LEU A 197 12.64 6.60 3.09
CA LEU A 197 12.27 7.51 2.00
C LEU A 197 11.32 6.85 0.99
N TYR A 198 11.60 5.62 0.56
CA TYR A 198 10.70 4.90 -0.36
C TYR A 198 9.33 4.64 0.27
N ASN A 199 9.30 4.24 1.53
CA ASN A 199 8.05 4.01 2.25
C ASN A 199 7.23 5.30 2.36
N SER A 200 7.87 6.42 2.70
CA SER A 200 7.23 7.73 2.77
C SER A 200 6.69 8.20 1.41
N ARG A 201 7.45 8.01 0.32
CA ARG A 201 6.98 8.32 -1.03
C ARG A 201 5.79 7.45 -1.43
N ALA A 202 5.81 6.17 -1.07
CA ALA A 202 4.70 5.27 -1.33
C ALA A 202 3.44 5.67 -0.56
N THR A 203 3.55 6.09 0.71
CA THR A 203 2.40 6.59 1.47
C THR A 203 1.84 7.88 0.87
N ALA A 204 2.70 8.82 0.46
CA ALA A 204 2.27 10.05 -0.21
C ALA A 204 1.63 9.80 -1.58
N LEU A 205 2.02 8.75 -2.31
CA LEU A 205 1.37 8.40 -3.57
C LEU A 205 0.04 7.67 -3.35
N LYS A 206 -0.07 6.90 -2.26
CA LYS A 206 -1.31 6.22 -1.87
C LYS A 206 -2.44 7.21 -1.58
N SER A 207 -2.16 8.39 -1.03
CA SER A 207 -3.20 9.40 -0.79
C SER A 207 -3.78 9.98 -2.09
N ILE A 208 -3.01 9.98 -3.19
CA ILE A 208 -3.48 10.35 -4.53
C ILE A 208 -4.37 9.24 -5.11
N LEU A 209 -3.89 8.00 -5.08
CA LEU A 209 -4.53 6.85 -5.72
C LEU A 209 -4.81 5.76 -4.70
N ILE A 210 -5.96 5.86 -4.03
CA ILE A 210 -6.49 4.75 -3.24
C ILE A 210 -6.96 3.68 -4.25
N GLY A 211 -6.20 2.61 -4.45
CA GLY A 211 -6.67 1.40 -5.15
C GLY A 211 -5.76 0.85 -6.26
N LYS A 212 -4.73 1.57 -6.72
CA LYS A 212 -3.68 0.97 -7.54
C LYS A 212 -2.60 0.42 -6.62
N VAL A 213 -2.47 -0.91 -6.57
CA VAL A 213 -1.32 -1.58 -5.92
C VAL A 213 -0.08 -1.12 -6.65
N LEU A 214 0.71 -0.25 -6.03
CA LEU A 214 2.04 0.05 -6.52
C LEU A 214 2.93 -1.13 -6.14
N PRO A 215 3.55 -1.81 -7.12
CA PRO A 215 4.67 -2.67 -6.80
C PRO A 215 5.76 -1.75 -6.24
N LEU A 216 5.97 -1.78 -4.93
CA LEU A 216 7.17 -1.20 -4.34
C LEU A 216 8.35 -1.86 -5.05
N PRO A 217 9.28 -1.12 -5.65
CA PRO A 217 10.54 -1.70 -6.09
C PRO A 217 11.31 -2.04 -4.81
N TYR A 218 11.05 -3.21 -4.24
CA TYR A 218 11.97 -3.81 -3.31
C TYR A 218 13.15 -4.31 -4.17
N GLU A 219 14.15 -3.47 -4.37
CA GLU A 219 15.42 -3.96 -4.88
C GLU A 219 15.96 -4.92 -3.81
N LYS A 220 16.11 -6.21 -4.15
CA LYS A 220 16.60 -7.23 -3.21
C LYS A 220 17.97 -6.79 -2.70
N ILE A 221 18.02 -6.20 -1.51
CA ILE A 221 19.26 -5.80 -0.86
C ILE A 221 20.02 -7.09 -0.53
N PRO A 222 21.17 -7.39 -1.17
CA PRO A 222 21.98 -8.49 -0.70
C PRO A 222 22.61 -8.04 0.62
N ILE A 223 22.10 -8.55 1.74
CA ILE A 223 22.79 -8.44 3.03
C ILE A 223 24.08 -9.26 2.88
N ARG A 224 25.15 -8.60 2.43
CA ARG A 224 26.47 -9.21 2.39
C ARG A 224 27.01 -9.17 3.82
N VAL A 225 26.57 -10.13 4.64
CA VAL A 225 27.20 -10.40 5.92
C VAL A 225 28.67 -10.69 5.61
N PHE A 226 29.56 -9.77 5.95
CA PHE A 226 31.00 -9.93 5.75
C PHE A 226 31.51 -10.95 6.77
N CYS A 227 31.19 -12.22 6.53
CA CYS A 227 31.68 -13.32 7.34
C CYS A 227 33.16 -13.49 6.99
N ARG A 228 34.02 -13.06 7.91
CA ARG A 228 35.48 -13.14 7.79
C ARG A 228 35.90 -14.60 7.63
N SER A 229 36.10 -15.07 6.40
CA SER A 229 36.66 -16.39 6.18
C SER A 229 38.12 -16.37 6.62
N ARG A 230 38.38 -17.00 7.77
CA ARG A 230 39.73 -17.24 8.26
C ARG A 230 40.32 -18.31 7.34
N ARG A 231 41.09 -17.91 6.32
CA ARG A 231 41.92 -18.84 5.54
C ARG A 231 42.86 -19.58 6.50
N SER A 232 42.51 -20.82 6.84
CA SER A 232 43.43 -21.77 7.44
C SER A 232 43.83 -22.74 6.34
N SER A 233 45.06 -22.58 5.86
CA SER A 233 45.75 -23.52 5.00
C SER A 233 45.82 -24.90 5.68
N ARG A 234 45.04 -25.87 5.20
CA ARG A 234 45.40 -27.31 5.18
C ARG A 234 44.37 -28.13 4.38
N THR A 235 44.86 -28.56 3.22
CA THR A 235 44.52 -29.71 2.37
C THR A 235 43.44 -30.73 2.78
N LYS A 236 42.65 -31.09 1.75
CA LYS A 236 41.91 -32.35 1.42
C LYS A 236 40.53 -32.58 2.07
N SER A 237 39.47 -32.48 1.25
CA SER A 237 38.61 -33.61 0.82
C SER A 237 37.25 -33.10 0.31
N LEU A 238 36.75 -33.71 -0.77
CA LEU A 238 35.48 -33.47 -1.46
C LEU A 238 34.27 -33.39 -0.51
N SER A 239 33.37 -32.43 -0.73
CA SER A 239 31.92 -32.62 -0.96
C SER A 239 31.06 -31.36 -0.69
N SER A 240 30.12 -31.13 -1.60
CA SER A 240 28.91 -30.28 -1.51
C SER A 240 29.05 -28.74 -1.61
N LEU A 241 28.64 -28.29 -2.79
CA LEU A 241 28.17 -26.95 -3.11
C LEU A 241 26.85 -26.69 -2.34
N ILE A 242 26.89 -25.91 -1.26
CA ILE A 242 25.67 -25.45 -0.59
C ILE A 242 25.16 -24.21 -1.34
N ILE A 243 24.29 -24.47 -2.32
CA ILE A 243 23.44 -23.46 -2.98
C ILE A 243 22.38 -23.03 -1.95
N GLY A 244 22.13 -21.73 -1.86
CA GLY A 244 21.30 -21.09 -0.84
C GLY A 244 19.85 -21.59 -0.79
N TYR A 245 19.29 -21.61 0.42
CA TYR A 245 17.87 -21.82 0.65
C TYR A 245 17.12 -20.49 0.61
N SER A 246 16.02 -20.45 -0.14
CA SER A 246 15.11 -19.30 -0.23
C SER A 246 14.30 -19.14 1.06
N ILE A 247 13.97 -17.89 1.39
CA ILE A 247 13.20 -17.49 2.58
C ILE A 247 11.70 -17.82 2.44
N ASP A 248 11.25 -18.40 1.33
CA ASP A 248 9.83 -18.71 1.10
C ASP A 248 9.25 -19.78 2.03
N ARG A 249 10.10 -20.48 2.79
CA ARG A 249 9.67 -21.58 3.69
C ARG A 249 9.63 -21.23 5.18
N ILE A 250 9.80 -19.97 5.56
CA ILE A 250 9.67 -19.54 6.97
C ILE A 250 8.33 -18.83 7.24
N MET A 251 7.61 -18.37 6.21
CA MET A 251 6.37 -17.62 6.39
C MET A 251 5.13 -18.49 6.65
N HIS A 252 5.21 -19.81 6.47
CA HIS A 252 4.07 -20.74 6.64
C HIS A 252 3.89 -21.34 8.05
N LEU A 253 4.66 -20.89 9.05
CA LEU A 253 4.52 -21.38 10.45
C LEU A 253 4.21 -20.29 11.48
N TYR A 254 3.79 -19.09 11.06
CA TYR A 254 3.44 -17.98 11.97
C TYR A 254 1.94 -17.84 12.27
N HIS A 255 1.21 -18.97 12.31
CA HIS A 255 -0.15 -18.97 12.82
C HIS A 255 -0.43 -20.15 13.76
N ARG A 256 0.17 -20.09 14.96
CA ARG A 256 -0.50 -20.53 16.20
C ARG A 256 0.32 -20.17 17.45
N ARG A 257 -0.36 -19.51 18.38
CA ARG A 257 -0.08 -19.35 19.84
C ARG A 257 1.00 -18.34 20.28
N SER A 258 0.51 -17.16 20.63
CA SER A 258 0.65 -16.49 21.95
C SER A 258 2.01 -16.56 22.68
N GLY A 259 2.65 -15.40 22.84
CA GLY A 259 3.59 -15.10 23.93
C GLY A 259 4.87 -14.35 23.52
N LEU A 260 4.93 -13.03 23.75
CA LEU A 260 6.16 -12.23 23.91
C LEU A 260 6.91 -12.65 25.21
N PRO A 261 8.14 -12.17 25.51
CA PRO A 261 9.40 -12.18 24.74
C PRO A 261 10.58 -12.69 25.61
N ARG A 262 11.72 -13.12 25.03
CA ARG A 262 13.03 -13.05 25.73
C ARG A 262 14.18 -12.81 24.77
N TYR A 263 14.80 -11.64 24.94
CA TYR A 263 16.20 -11.38 24.65
C TYR A 263 17.08 -12.44 25.34
N ALA A 264 18.00 -13.06 24.61
CA ALA A 264 19.11 -13.80 25.20
C ALA A 264 20.35 -13.68 24.30
N SER A 265 21.16 -12.69 24.63
CA SER A 265 22.61 -12.69 24.40
C SER A 265 23.26 -13.94 25.00
N VAL A 266 24.30 -14.47 24.35
CA VAL A 266 25.67 -14.62 24.88
C VAL A 266 26.42 -15.67 24.05
N CYS A 267 27.35 -15.18 23.24
CA CYS A 267 28.55 -15.89 22.83
C CYS A 267 29.43 -16.14 24.06
N GLN A 268 29.75 -17.38 24.38
CA GLN A 268 30.97 -17.71 25.11
C GLN A 268 31.71 -18.87 24.44
N ARG A 269 33.03 -18.67 24.36
CA ARG A 269 33.97 -19.33 23.47
C ARG A 269 34.97 -20.13 24.32
N ALA A 270 35.29 -21.32 23.82
CA ALA A 270 36.62 -21.97 23.80
C ALA A 270 37.25 -22.59 25.07
N ARG A 271 37.41 -23.94 24.96
CA ARG A 271 38.65 -24.74 24.98
C ARG A 271 39.45 -24.93 26.29
N ARG A 272 39.65 -26.22 26.64
CA ARG A 272 40.89 -27.02 26.82
C ARG A 272 40.47 -28.33 27.54
N SER A 273 41.05 -29.53 27.42
CA SER A 273 42.25 -30.10 26.79
C SER A 273 42.18 -31.63 26.95
N ASN A 274 42.87 -32.38 26.08
CA ASN A 274 43.15 -33.82 26.16
C ASN A 274 43.82 -34.28 27.48
N ALA A 275 43.49 -35.50 27.95
CA ALA A 275 44.37 -36.58 28.50
C ALA A 275 43.45 -37.77 28.91
N ARG A 276 43.45 -38.94 28.26
CA ARG A 276 44.28 -40.16 28.48
C ARG A 276 44.31 -40.70 29.93
N SER A 277 44.00 -42.01 30.05
CA SER A 277 44.25 -42.99 31.16
C SER A 277 43.64 -42.66 32.52
N LEU A 278 42.89 -43.51 33.23
CA LEU A 278 42.75 -44.96 33.31
C LEU A 278 41.26 -45.36 33.33
#